data_AF-A0A2Z3GPZ1-F1
#
_entry.id   AF-A0A2Z3GPZ1-F1
#
_cell.length_a   1.000
_cell.length_b   1.000
_cell.length_c   1.000
_cell.angle_alpha   90.00
_cell.angle_beta   90.00
_cell.angle_gamma   90.00
#
_symmetry.space_group_name_H-M   'P 1'
#
loop_
_entity.id
_entity.type
_entity.pdbx_description
1 polymer ?
#
loop_
_entity_poly.entity_id
_entity_poly.type
_entity_poly.pdbx_seq_one_letter_code
_entity_poly.pdbx_strand_id
1 'polypeptide(L)'
;MLSSDHLLTALFIVVAGVGLAATLVANPPARADSALFRRWTQGLPAAVVAQVTPEVWKKLVRTYFAVVVPSLSICAAAVLVGPQRLAFSVTTLSSLAVQVAACFFIRRYLLRQALPA
;
A
#
# COMPACT_ATOMS: atom_id res chain seq x y z
N MET A 1 -25.47 20.28 4.77
CA MET A 1 -26.08 19.02 4.31
C MET A 1 -25.12 18.40 3.31
N LEU A 2 -24.68 17.16 3.54
CA LEU A 2 -23.94 16.42 2.51
C LEU A 2 -24.91 16.09 1.37
N SER A 3 -24.58 16.42 0.13
CA SER A 3 -25.37 15.98 -1.02
C SER A 3 -25.32 14.46 -1.12
N SER A 4 -26.46 13.83 -1.45
CA SER A 4 -26.56 12.38 -1.67
C SER A 4 -25.53 11.88 -2.70
N ASP A 5 -25.16 12.74 -3.67
CA ASP A 5 -24.17 12.43 -4.70
C ASP A 5 -22.76 12.27 -4.13
N HIS A 6 -22.40 13.05 -3.12
CA HIS A 6 -21.07 12.98 -2.48
C HIS A 6 -20.93 11.70 -1.67
N LEU A 7 -22.02 11.28 -1.01
CA LEU A 7 -22.04 10.04 -0.24
C LEU A 7 -21.98 8.81 -1.17
N LEU A 8 -22.72 8.81 -2.28
CA LEU A 8 -22.66 7.75 -3.29
C LEU A 8 -21.26 7.66 -3.93
N THR A 9 -20.64 8.80 -4.25
CA THR A 9 -19.28 8.84 -4.81
C THR A 9 -18.25 8.32 -3.81
N ALA A 10 -18.33 8.73 -2.55
CA ALA A 10 -17.46 8.24 -1.48
C ALA A 10 -17.59 6.72 -1.29
N LEU A 11 -18.83 6.20 -1.31
CA LEU A 11 -19.09 4.77 -1.21
C LEU A 11 -18.50 4.00 -2.40
N PHE A 12 -18.67 4.52 -3.61
CA PHE A 12 -18.12 3.93 -4.83
C PHE A 12 -16.60 3.83 -4.76
N ILE A 13 -15.91 4.87 -4.29
CA ILE A 13 -14.45 4.87 -4.13
C ILE A 13 -14.00 3.80 -3.14
N VAL A 14 -14.70 3.65 -2.02
CA VAL A 14 -14.38 2.61 -1.03
C VAL A 14 -14.58 1.22 -1.62
N VAL A 15 -15.71 0.97 -2.29
CA VAL A 15 -16.02 -0.34 -2.90
C VAL A 15 -15.02 -0.67 -4.02
N ALA A 16 -14.75 0.27 -4.91
CA ALA A 16 -13.77 0.11 -5.99
C ALA A 16 -12.36 -0.13 -5.42
N GLY A 17 -11.99 0.60 -4.37
CA GLY A 17 -10.75 0.42 -3.63
C GLY A 17 -10.60 -0.97 -3.02
N VAL A 18 -11.65 -1.46 -2.36
CA VAL A 18 -11.67 -2.82 -1.80
C VAL A 18 -11.61 -3.88 -2.91
N GLY A 19 -12.30 -3.69 -4.03
CA GLY A 19 -12.22 -4.57 -5.19
C GLY A 19 -10.82 -4.61 -5.81
N LEU A 20 -10.18 -3.44 -5.93
CA LEU A 20 -8.79 -3.33 -6.38
C LEU A 20 -7.83 -4.00 -5.38
N ALA A 21 -8.04 -3.84 -4.08
CA ALA A 21 -7.27 -4.53 -3.05
C ALA A 21 -7.40 -6.05 -3.20
N ALA A 22 -8.63 -6.56 -3.34
CA ALA A 22 -8.91 -7.98 -3.49
C ALA A 22 -8.26 -8.57 -4.76
N THR A 23 -8.31 -7.87 -5.89
CA THR A 23 -7.68 -8.31 -7.14
C THR A 23 -6.15 -8.33 -7.04
N LEU A 24 -5.54 -7.32 -6.43
CA LEU A 24 -4.09 -7.27 -6.19
C LEU A 24 -3.62 -8.29 -5.15
N VAL A 25 -4.47 -8.62 -4.17
CA VAL A 25 -4.21 -9.69 -3.20
C VAL A 25 -4.33 -11.06 -3.87
N ALA A 26 -5.31 -11.26 -4.75
CA ALA A 26 -5.47 -12.50 -5.51
C ALA A 26 -4.27 -12.70 -6.46
N ASN A 27 -3.88 -11.63 -7.17
CA ASN A 27 -2.86 -11.62 -8.22
C ASN A 27 -1.72 -10.64 -7.89
N PRO A 28 -0.89 -10.94 -6.86
CA PRO A 28 0.22 -10.08 -6.51
C PRO A 28 1.30 -10.09 -7.59
N PRO A 29 1.91 -8.94 -7.93
CA PRO A 29 2.95 -8.84 -8.95
C PRO A 29 4.13 -9.77 -8.66
N ALA A 30 4.61 -10.45 -9.70
CA ALA A 30 5.78 -11.33 -9.62
C ALA A 30 7.04 -10.56 -9.20
N ARG A 31 7.95 -11.23 -8.47
CA ARG A 31 9.19 -10.62 -7.96
C ARG A 31 10.08 -10.07 -9.09
N ALA A 32 10.22 -10.82 -10.18
CA ALA A 32 11.17 -10.55 -11.27
C ALA A 32 10.90 -9.21 -12.00
N ASP A 33 9.63 -8.87 -12.19
CA ASP A 33 9.23 -7.68 -12.96
C ASP A 33 8.71 -6.53 -12.08
N SER A 34 8.81 -6.67 -10.76
CA SER A 34 8.21 -5.70 -9.85
C SER A 34 9.11 -4.48 -9.64
N ALA A 35 8.64 -3.32 -10.10
CA ALA A 35 9.18 -2.03 -9.70
C ALA A 35 9.12 -1.81 -8.18
N LEU A 36 8.12 -2.39 -7.50
CA LEU A 36 8.01 -2.36 -6.03
C LEU A 36 9.15 -3.14 -5.38
N PHE A 37 9.47 -4.33 -5.90
CA PHE A 37 10.59 -5.12 -5.38
C PHE A 37 11.90 -4.35 -5.47
N ARG A 38 12.18 -3.74 -6.63
CA ARG A 38 13.37 -2.89 -6.83
C ARG A 38 13.44 -1.72 -5.85
N ARG A 39 12.33 -1.00 -5.65
CA ARG A 39 12.28 0.14 -4.73
C ARG A 39 12.43 -0.26 -3.26
N TRP A 40 11.77 -1.34 -2.82
CA TRP A 40 11.82 -1.78 -1.43
C TRP A 40 13.14 -2.46 -1.05
N THR A 41 13.85 -3.03 -2.03
CA THR A 41 15.16 -3.66 -1.81
C THR A 41 16.35 -2.74 -2.13
N GLN A 42 16.10 -1.53 -2.61
CA GLN A 42 17.15 -0.57 -2.93
C GLN A 42 17.99 -0.25 -1.68
N GLY A 43 19.31 -0.50 -1.78
CA GLY A 43 20.25 -0.28 -0.68
C GLY A 43 20.17 -1.31 0.46
N LEU A 44 19.52 -2.46 0.26
CA LEU A 44 19.68 -3.62 1.15
C LEU A 44 20.91 -4.45 0.73
N PRO A 45 21.58 -5.15 1.67
CA PRO A 45 22.66 -6.06 1.34
C PRO A 45 22.16 -7.21 0.44
N ALA A 46 22.96 -7.62 -0.54
CA ALA A 46 22.57 -8.66 -1.52
C ALA A 46 22.15 -9.98 -0.86
N ALA A 47 22.79 -10.36 0.26
CA ALA A 47 22.43 -11.54 1.04
C ALA A 47 20.98 -11.49 1.57
N VAL A 48 20.52 -10.31 2.01
CA VAL A 48 19.14 -10.11 2.49
C VAL A 48 18.15 -10.16 1.33
N VAL A 49 18.51 -9.57 0.19
CA VAL A 49 17.68 -9.59 -1.02
C VAL A 49 17.54 -11.01 -1.57
N ALA A 50 18.59 -11.83 -1.47
CA ALA A 50 18.58 -13.23 -1.90
C ALA A 50 17.62 -14.09 -1.05
N GLN A 51 17.47 -13.79 0.25
CA GLN A 51 16.56 -14.50 1.16
C GLN A 51 15.07 -14.27 0.87
N VAL A 52 14.71 -13.24 0.09
CA VAL A 52 13.30 -12.94 -0.23
C VAL A 52 12.76 -13.92 -1.27
N THR A 53 12.31 -15.09 -0.85
CA THR A 53 11.70 -16.07 -1.75
C THR A 53 10.43 -15.51 -2.42
N PRO A 54 10.02 -16.04 -3.58
CA PRO A 54 8.76 -15.64 -4.24
C PRO A 54 7.54 -15.69 -3.31
N GLU A 55 7.52 -16.62 -2.36
CA GLU A 55 6.46 -16.88 -1.40
C GLU A 55 6.42 -15.80 -0.32
N VAL A 56 7.59 -15.43 0.21
CA VAL A 56 7.73 -14.32 1.16
C VAL A 56 7.35 -13.02 0.49
N TRP A 57 7.81 -12.81 -0.76
CA TRP A 57 7.42 -11.66 -1.57
C TRP A 57 5.90 -11.60 -1.76
N LYS A 58 5.28 -12.71 -2.17
CA LYS A 58 3.83 -12.82 -2.37
C LYS A 58 3.07 -12.46 -1.10
N LYS A 59 3.51 -12.95 0.05
CA LYS A 59 2.91 -12.66 1.35
C LYS A 59 3.02 -11.17 1.71
N LEU A 60 4.22 -10.59 1.57
CA LEU A 60 4.46 -9.16 1.86
C LEU A 60 3.59 -8.25 0.99
N VAL A 61 3.52 -8.53 -0.31
CA VAL A 61 2.75 -7.73 -1.26
C VAL A 61 1.25 -7.85 -1.02
N ARG A 62 0.75 -9.06 -0.70
CA ARG A 62 -0.65 -9.26 -0.31
C ARG A 62 -0.99 -8.46 0.93
N THR A 63 -0.17 -8.54 1.97
CA THR A 63 -0.41 -7.78 3.20
C THR A 63 -0.35 -6.28 2.94
N TYR A 64 0.58 -5.82 2.11
CA TYR A 64 0.65 -4.41 1.69
C TYR A 64 -0.66 -3.96 1.01
N PHE A 65 -1.11 -4.65 -0.03
CA PHE A 65 -2.31 -4.24 -0.76
C PHE A 65 -3.59 -4.38 0.05
N ALA A 66 -3.70 -5.41 0.91
CA ALA A 66 -4.84 -5.61 1.80
C ALA A 66 -5.02 -4.47 2.82
N VAL A 67 -3.94 -3.76 3.18
CA VAL A 67 -3.98 -2.67 4.16
C VAL A 67 -3.97 -1.31 3.47
N VAL A 68 -3.03 -1.08 2.57
CA VAL A 68 -2.78 0.24 1.98
C VAL A 68 -3.91 0.69 1.07
N VAL A 69 -4.43 -0.19 0.21
CA VAL A 69 -5.45 0.20 -0.78
C VAL A 69 -6.78 0.56 -0.09
N PRO A 70 -7.30 -0.22 0.87
CA PRO A 70 -8.48 0.18 1.63
C PRO A 70 -8.26 1.48 2.43
N SER A 71 -7.12 1.63 3.10
CA SER A 71 -6.81 2.86 3.85
C SER A 71 -6.79 4.10 2.97
N LEU A 72 -6.15 4.04 1.79
CA LEU A 72 -6.13 5.16 0.84
C LEU A 72 -7.51 5.46 0.28
N SER A 73 -8.33 4.43 0.07
CA SER A 73 -9.71 4.60 -0.43
C SER A 73 -10.62 5.27 0.61
N ILE A 74 -10.46 4.90 1.89
CA ILE A 74 -11.14 5.56 3.01
C ILE A 74 -10.65 7.01 3.16
N CYS A 75 -9.35 7.28 3.06
CA CYS A 75 -8.81 8.63 3.08
C CYS A 75 -9.36 9.49 1.92
N ALA A 76 -9.42 8.94 0.71
CA ALA A 76 -9.98 9.63 -0.45
C ALA A 76 -11.47 9.93 -0.27
N ALA A 77 -12.25 8.99 0.26
CA ALA A 77 -13.65 9.18 0.60
C ALA A 77 -13.84 10.26 1.68
N ALA A 78 -13.03 10.23 2.75
CA ALA A 78 -13.06 11.23 3.81
C ALA A 78 -12.69 12.63 3.30
N VAL A 79 -11.76 12.71 2.35
CA VAL A 79 -11.38 13.95 1.67
C VAL A 79 -12.51 14.53 0.83
N LEU A 80 -13.26 13.69 0.12
CA LEU A 80 -14.43 14.09 -0.68
C LEU A 80 -15.58 14.62 0.16
N VAL A 81 -15.75 14.06 1.36
CA VAL A 81 -16.78 14.46 2.33
C VAL A 81 -16.33 15.67 3.16
N GLY A 82 -15.01 15.86 3.28
CA GLY A 82 -14.39 16.91 4.10
C GLY A 82 -14.14 18.24 3.37
N PRO A 83 -13.46 19.20 4.02
CA PRO A 83 -13.15 20.49 3.44
C PRO A 83 -12.18 20.36 2.25
N GLN A 84 -12.62 20.72 1.04
CA GLN A 84 -11.82 20.59 -0.19
C GLN A 84 -10.44 21.28 -0.12
N ARG A 85 -10.32 22.37 0.65
CA ARG A 85 -9.05 23.08 0.87
C ARG A 85 -7.93 22.19 1.45
N LEU A 86 -8.27 21.10 2.13
CA LEU A 86 -7.32 20.16 2.71
C LEU A 86 -7.16 18.89 1.87
N ALA A 87 -8.00 18.69 0.84
CA ALA A 87 -8.09 17.46 0.06
C ALA A 87 -6.75 17.03 -0.54
N PHE A 88 -6.12 17.95 -1.26
CA PHE A 88 -4.87 17.69 -1.96
C PHE A 88 -3.72 17.40 -0.98
N SER A 89 -3.59 18.20 0.07
CA SER A 89 -2.51 18.05 1.06
C SER A 89 -2.67 16.77 1.87
N VAL A 90 -3.89 16.46 2.35
CA VAL A 90 -4.16 15.24 3.11
C VAL A 90 -3.93 14.01 2.25
N THR A 91 -4.43 13.98 1.02
CA THR A 91 -4.26 12.82 0.13
C THR A 91 -2.78 12.59 -0.20
N THR A 92 -2.04 13.66 -0.52
CA THR A 92 -0.61 13.59 -0.84
C THR A 92 0.20 13.12 0.37
N LEU A 93 -0.03 13.72 1.54
CA LEU A 93 0.67 13.36 2.78
C LEU A 93 0.34 11.94 3.23
N SER A 94 -0.92 11.52 3.17
CA SER A 94 -1.31 10.14 3.49
C SER A 94 -0.68 9.13 2.52
N SER A 95 -0.67 9.43 1.22
CA SER A 95 -0.02 8.58 0.21
C SER A 95 1.48 8.45 0.47
N LEU A 96 2.18 9.56 0.73
CA LEU A 96 3.59 9.56 1.07
C LEU A 96 3.87 8.81 2.37
N ALA A 97 3.09 9.09 3.43
CA ALA A 97 3.25 8.45 4.73
C ALA A 97 3.08 6.94 4.63
N VAL A 98 2.08 6.46 3.89
CA VAL A 98 1.84 5.03 3.69
C VAL A 98 2.95 4.38 2.87
N GLN A 99 3.44 5.03 1.82
CA GLN A 99 4.56 4.52 1.02
C GLN A 99 5.86 4.44 1.85
N VAL A 100 6.17 5.48 2.62
CA VAL A 100 7.36 5.54 3.47
C VAL A 100 7.26 4.51 4.59
N ALA A 101 6.11 4.43 5.27
CA ALA A 101 5.88 3.45 6.33
C ALA A 101 6.02 2.02 5.79
N ALA A 102 5.40 1.70 4.66
CA ALA A 102 5.52 0.38 4.06
C ALA A 102 6.96 0.03 3.70
N CYS A 103 7.69 0.95 3.06
CA CYS A 103 9.10 0.75 2.74
C CYS A 103 9.92 0.51 4.01
N PHE A 104 9.71 1.32 5.05
CA PHE A 104 10.40 1.19 6.34
C PHE A 104 10.10 -0.16 7.03
N PHE A 105 8.83 -0.55 7.14
CA PHE A 105 8.43 -1.79 7.78
C PHE A 105 8.95 -3.02 7.04
N ILE A 106 8.86 -3.01 5.71
CA ILE A 106 9.35 -4.13 4.88
C ILE A 106 10.86 -4.22 4.98
N ARG A 107 11.59 -3.10 4.88
CA ARG A 107 13.04 -3.09 5.02
C ARG A 107 13.47 -3.58 6.40
N ARG A 108 12.80 -3.14 7.46
CA ARG A 108 13.06 -3.58 8.84
C ARG A 108 12.73 -5.06 9.04
N TYR A 109 11.64 -5.55 8.46
CA TYR A 109 11.27 -6.96 8.49
C TYR A 109 12.32 -7.83 7.81
N LEU A 110 12.76 -7.44 6.60
CA LEU A 110 13.79 -8.14 5.85
C LEU A 110 15.13 -8.14 6.58
N LEU A 111 15.54 -7.01 7.16
CA LEU A 111 16.76 -6.93 7.97
C LEU A 111 16.71 -7.81 9.22
N ARG A 112 15.53 -7.91 9.87
CA ARG A 112 15.35 -8.80 11.03
C ARG A 112 15.41 -10.27 10.66
N GLN A 113 14.92 -10.65 9.48
CA GLN A 113 15.04 -12.03 9.01
C GLN A 113 16.47 -12.41 8.65
N ALA A 114 17.31 -11.44 8.31
CA ALA A 114 18.71 -11.67 7.97
C ALA A 114 19.66 -11.76 9.19
N LEU A 115 19.20 -11.39 10.39
CA LEU A 115 19.97 -11.62 11.60
C LEU A 115 19.93 -13.13 11.92
N PRO A 116 21.07 -13.80 12.10
CA PRO A 116 21.08 -15.17 12.60
C PRO A 116 20.40 -15.20 13.97
N ALA A 117 19.47 -16.15 14.13
CA ALA A 117 18.81 -16.43 15.40
C ALA A 117 19.81 -16.83 16.49
#